data_AF-A0AAE7P532-F1
#
_entry.id   AF-A0AAE7P532-F1
#
_cell.length_a   1.000
_cell.length_b   1.000
_cell.length_c   1.000
_cell.angle_alpha   90.00
_cell.angle_beta   90.00
_cell.angle_gamma   90.00
#
_symmetry.space_group_name_H-M   'P 1'
#
loop_
_entity.id
_entity.type
_entity.pdbx_description
1 polymer ?
#
loop_
_entity_poly.entity_id
_entity_poly.type
_entity_poly.pdbx_seq_one_letter_code
_entity_poly.pdbx_strand_id
1 'polypeptide(L)'
;MKDKTFQGAFELLATPKEYLLCGVILSLLLALNLYLEYLNYQKLDFSKPTSLNAQILLQYPKTKDQKTYFVLKLQSKGMIFYTTIKEPLKNLQYRHAQFFGKIKPCSFLESMKSCFFQTYSFSLTRKQDFKSHWRGFIDSAHSSTLVGNLYRALFIGDSLNKDLRDRANALGINHLLAISGFHLGILSASVYFLFSLFYTPLQKRYFPYRNAFYDIGVLVWVFLLGYLLLLDFLPSFFRAFLMGLLGFLACFFGVRLLSFKLLILACCIAIALLPKLLFSVGFLLSVCGVWYIFLFLKHTQAFFKTSSFLMRSFQVISLSVLVFLNMLIIAHAFFPMFSPYQLFSIPLGLIFIVFFPLSLFLHAVGLGSLLDRILNMPLTIPTIFVFSPLWLLGAHLFLTILSARFFKVYLSMNVLSAGFFLYCCYQYIIMPSLIVG
;
A
#
# COMPACT_ATOMS: atom_id res chain seq x y z
N MET A 1 -13.74 17.43 24.77
CA MET A 1 -12.93 16.45 25.52
C MET A 1 -11.69 17.19 26.00
N LYS A 2 -11.62 17.47 27.31
CA LYS A 2 -10.44 18.07 27.96
C LYS A 2 -9.19 17.28 27.60
N ASP A 3 -8.08 18.00 27.41
CA ASP A 3 -6.70 17.49 27.41
C ASP A 3 -6.48 16.46 28.51
N LYS A 4 -6.72 15.20 28.18
CA LYS A 4 -5.99 14.08 28.76
C LYS A 4 -4.96 13.67 27.73
N THR A 5 -3.99 14.55 27.49
CA THR A 5 -2.65 14.04 27.15
C THR A 5 -2.32 13.06 28.25
N PHE A 6 -2.12 11.79 27.90
CA PHE A 6 -1.73 10.73 28.84
C PHE A 6 -0.49 11.23 29.61
N GLN A 7 -0.66 11.74 30.83
CA GLN A 7 0.41 12.30 31.65
C GLN A 7 1.41 11.23 32.14
N GLY A 8 1.19 9.96 31.80
CA GLY A 8 2.11 8.85 32.04
C GLY A 8 2.71 8.24 30.76
N ALA A 9 2.64 8.92 29.61
CA ALA A 9 3.14 8.31 28.38
C ALA A 9 4.68 8.29 28.33
N PHE A 10 5.25 7.09 28.37
CA PHE A 10 6.70 6.89 28.30
C PHE A 10 7.25 7.31 26.94
N GLU A 11 8.39 8.00 26.96
CA GLU A 11 9.19 8.17 25.76
C GLU A 11 10.03 6.91 25.56
N LEU A 12 9.80 6.23 24.44
CA LEU A 12 10.61 5.09 24.05
C LEU A 12 12.00 5.58 23.60
N LEU A 13 13.07 4.90 24.04
CA LEU A 13 14.47 5.25 23.76
C LEU A 13 14.82 6.63 24.37
N ALA A 14 14.80 6.73 25.70
CA ALA A 14 15.10 7.98 26.40
C ALA A 14 16.61 8.18 26.57
N THR A 15 17.36 7.09 26.77
CA THR A 15 18.81 7.14 27.05
C THR A 15 19.65 6.76 25.82
N PRO A 16 20.88 7.31 25.68
CA PRO A 16 21.78 6.94 24.59
C PRO A 16 22.15 5.45 24.60
N LYS A 17 22.14 4.82 25.79
CA LYS A 17 22.35 3.38 25.95
C LYS A 17 21.22 2.57 25.33
N GLU A 18 19.96 2.97 25.52
CA GLU A 18 18.81 2.33 24.89
C GLU A 18 18.85 2.46 23.37
N TYR A 19 19.25 3.63 22.84
CA TYR A 19 19.45 3.81 21.40
C TYR A 19 20.53 2.88 20.84
N LEU A 20 21.66 2.76 21.54
CA LEU A 20 22.74 1.88 21.13
C LEU A 20 22.33 0.41 21.18
N LEU A 21 21.69 -0.03 22.27
CA LEU A 21 21.19 -1.40 22.41
C LEU A 21 20.17 -1.74 21.32
N CYS A 22 19.20 -0.85 21.09
CA CYS A 22 18.20 -1.03 20.03
C CYS A 22 18.87 -1.09 18.65
N GLY A 23 19.85 -0.21 18.39
CA GLY A 23 20.63 -0.22 17.16
C GLY A 23 21.38 -1.53 16.93
N VAL A 24 22.01 -2.08 17.97
CA VAL A 24 22.71 -3.37 17.92
C VAL A 24 21.74 -4.52 17.67
N ILE A 25 20.60 -4.56 18.35
CA ILE A 25 19.59 -5.61 18.13
C ILE A 25 19.07 -5.56 16.68
N LEU A 26 18.76 -4.36 16.19
CA LEU A 26 18.26 -4.18 14.83
C LEU A 26 19.32 -4.50 13.77
N SER A 27 20.59 -4.17 14.00
CA SER A 27 21.67 -4.50 13.07
C SER A 27 21.94 -6.00 13.01
N LEU A 28 21.92 -6.69 14.15
CA LEU A 28 22.02 -8.15 14.21
C LEU A 28 20.85 -8.82 13.48
N LEU A 29 19.63 -8.33 13.70
CA LEU A 29 18.44 -8.86 13.05
C LEU A 29 18.47 -8.62 11.53
N LEU A 30 18.90 -7.44 11.09
CA LEU A 30 19.11 -7.13 9.68
C LEU A 30 20.18 -8.03 9.05
N ALA A 31 21.32 -8.23 9.73
CA ALA A 31 22.40 -9.09 9.25
C ALA A 31 21.95 -10.55 9.10
N LEU A 32 21.18 -11.07 10.07
CA LEU A 32 20.61 -12.40 10.01
C LEU A 32 19.67 -12.55 8.79
N ASN A 33 18.76 -11.60 8.58
CA ASN A 33 17.82 -11.68 7.47
C ASN A 33 18.49 -11.49 6.10
N LEU A 34 19.51 -10.63 6.01
CA LEU A 34 20.34 -10.51 4.80
C LEU A 34 21.10 -11.80 4.53
N TYR A 35 21.63 -12.46 5.55
CA TYR A 35 22.31 -13.75 5.42
C TYR A 35 21.35 -14.84 4.92
N LEU A 36 20.12 -14.91 5.45
CA LEU A 36 19.10 -15.85 4.97
C LEU A 36 18.74 -15.62 3.48
N GLU A 37 18.59 -14.37 3.06
CA GLU A 37 18.37 -14.03 1.65
C GLU A 37 19.58 -14.39 0.78
N TYR A 38 20.80 -14.20 1.30
CA TYR A 38 22.03 -14.56 0.60
C TYR A 38 22.17 -16.08 0.43
N LEU A 39 21.82 -16.88 1.45
CA LEU A 39 21.76 -18.34 1.33
C LEU A 39 20.74 -18.79 0.28
N ASN A 40 19.61 -18.07 0.14
CA ASN A 40 18.64 -18.35 -0.91
C ASN A 40 19.17 -17.99 -2.30
N TYR A 41 19.93 -16.89 -2.41
CA TYR A 41 20.61 -16.50 -3.63
C TYR A 41 21.67 -17.52 -4.07
N GLN A 42 22.46 -18.06 -3.15
CA GLN A 42 23.47 -19.08 -3.46
C GLN A 42 22.89 -20.38 -4.03
N LYS A 43 21.61 -20.69 -3.75
CA LYS A 43 20.91 -21.84 -4.32
C LYS A 43 20.54 -21.65 -5.79
N LEU A 44 20.70 -20.45 -6.35
CA LEU A 44 20.42 -20.19 -7.76
C LEU A 44 21.60 -20.66 -8.62
N ASP A 45 21.36 -21.66 -9.47
CA ASP A 45 22.34 -22.09 -10.46
C ASP A 45 22.17 -21.27 -11.75
N PHE A 46 23.17 -20.45 -12.06
CA PHE A 46 23.23 -19.64 -13.29
C PHE A 46 23.90 -20.37 -14.46
N SER A 47 24.57 -21.50 -14.19
CA SER A 47 25.36 -22.21 -15.19
C SER A 47 24.47 -23.10 -16.06
N LYS A 48 23.56 -23.85 -15.44
CA LYS A 48 22.73 -24.87 -16.09
C LYS A 48 21.28 -24.44 -16.30
N PRO A 49 20.60 -24.95 -17.35
CA PRO A 49 19.15 -24.86 -17.46
C PRO A 49 18.48 -25.58 -16.29
N THR A 50 17.47 -24.95 -15.69
CA THR A 50 16.73 -25.46 -14.54
C THR A 50 15.22 -25.39 -14.79
N SER A 51 14.49 -26.27 -14.13
CA SER A 51 13.03 -26.21 -14.10
C SER A 51 12.56 -25.39 -12.88
N LEU A 52 11.77 -24.37 -13.14
CA LEU A 52 11.23 -23.44 -12.15
C LEU A 52 9.72 -23.64 -12.04
N ASN A 53 9.27 -24.20 -10.91
CA ASN A 53 7.86 -24.24 -10.57
C ASN A 53 7.44 -22.88 -10.01
N ALA A 54 6.59 -22.16 -10.73
CA ALA A 54 6.19 -20.82 -10.36
C ALA A 54 4.72 -20.54 -10.59
N GLN A 55 4.20 -19.60 -9.80
CA GLN A 55 2.89 -19.00 -10.02
C GLN A 55 3.04 -17.76 -10.89
N ILE A 56 2.16 -17.60 -11.87
CA ILE A 56 2.11 -16.42 -12.75
C ILE A 56 1.33 -15.32 -12.02
N LEU A 57 2.00 -14.30 -11.49
CA LEU A 57 1.36 -13.21 -10.77
C LEU A 57 0.77 -12.14 -11.69
N LEU A 58 1.48 -11.82 -12.78
CA LEU A 58 1.07 -10.82 -13.76
C LEU A 58 1.40 -11.31 -15.16
N GLN A 59 0.53 -10.98 -16.10
CA GLN A 59 0.71 -11.19 -17.53
C GLN A 59 0.21 -9.95 -18.25
N TYR A 60 1.07 -9.33 -19.06
CA TYR A 60 0.69 -8.19 -19.90
C TYR A 60 1.45 -8.20 -21.23
N PRO A 61 0.79 -7.79 -22.33
CA PRO A 61 1.46 -7.63 -23.60
C PRO A 61 2.34 -6.37 -23.59
N LYS A 62 3.49 -6.45 -24.26
CA LYS A 62 4.37 -5.32 -24.52
C LYS A 62 4.76 -5.35 -25.99
N THR A 63 4.64 -4.19 -26.64
CA THR A 63 5.06 -4.01 -28.04
C THR A 63 6.38 -3.27 -28.05
N LYS A 64 7.40 -3.82 -28.71
CA LYS A 64 8.65 -3.13 -28.99
C LYS A 64 9.05 -3.45 -30.43
N ASP A 65 9.41 -2.43 -31.20
CA ASP A 65 9.90 -2.58 -32.57
C ASP A 65 8.96 -3.42 -33.45
N GLN A 66 7.65 -3.07 -33.43
CA GLN A 66 6.55 -3.78 -34.13
C GLN A 66 6.32 -5.26 -33.73
N LYS A 67 7.05 -5.79 -32.74
CA LYS A 67 6.85 -7.15 -32.22
C LYS A 67 6.13 -7.11 -30.88
N THR A 68 5.03 -7.87 -30.79
CA THR A 68 4.28 -8.07 -29.55
C THR A 68 4.82 -9.30 -28.82
N TYR A 69 5.03 -9.17 -27.52
CA TYR A 69 5.39 -10.29 -26.65
C TYR A 69 4.71 -10.13 -25.29
N PHE A 70 4.45 -11.23 -24.62
CA PHE A 70 3.93 -11.25 -23.26
C PHE A 70 5.05 -11.21 -22.24
N VAL A 71 4.95 -10.30 -21.28
CA VAL A 71 5.81 -10.28 -20.10
C VAL A 71 5.06 -10.98 -18.96
N LEU A 72 5.70 -11.96 -18.34
CA LEU A 72 5.18 -12.66 -17.18
C LEU A 72 6.01 -12.33 -15.94
N LYS A 73 5.33 -12.00 -14.84
CA LYS A 73 5.92 -11.93 -13.51
C LYS A 73 5.64 -13.24 -12.79
N LEU A 74 6.69 -13.98 -12.46
CA LEU A 74 6.64 -15.29 -11.85
C LEU A 74 7.06 -15.21 -10.38
N GLN A 75 6.41 -15.97 -9.51
CA GLN A 75 6.81 -16.14 -8.12
C GLN A 75 7.17 -17.60 -7.85
N SER A 76 8.38 -17.84 -7.34
CA SER A 76 8.84 -19.17 -6.93
C SER A 76 9.65 -19.06 -5.65
N LYS A 77 9.29 -19.85 -4.62
CA LYS A 77 9.98 -19.92 -3.32
C LYS A 77 10.32 -18.54 -2.70
N GLY A 78 9.42 -17.56 -2.82
CA GLY A 78 9.62 -16.20 -2.28
C GLY A 78 10.50 -15.27 -3.13
N MET A 79 10.95 -15.71 -4.31
CA MET A 79 11.68 -14.89 -5.29
C MET A 79 10.78 -14.54 -6.48
N ILE A 80 11.08 -13.38 -7.07
CA ILE A 80 10.36 -12.84 -8.23
C ILE A 80 11.23 -12.98 -9.48
N PHE A 81 10.68 -13.56 -10.53
CA PHE A 81 11.32 -13.67 -11.83
C PHE A 81 10.49 -12.99 -12.91
N TYR A 82 11.15 -12.41 -13.90
CA TYR A 82 10.51 -11.92 -15.12
C TYR A 82 10.91 -12.79 -16.30
N THR A 83 9.93 -13.16 -17.13
CA THR A 83 10.18 -13.83 -18.40
C THR A 83 9.37 -13.18 -19.51
N THR A 84 9.80 -13.40 -20.75
CA THR A 84 9.10 -12.95 -21.96
C THR A 84 8.77 -14.14 -22.85
N ILE A 85 7.53 -14.21 -23.32
CA ILE A 85 7.06 -15.23 -24.25
C ILE A 85 6.51 -14.53 -25.50
N LYS A 86 6.98 -14.93 -26.68
CA LYS A 86 6.58 -14.30 -27.95
C LYS A 86 5.26 -14.85 -28.49
N GLU A 87 4.93 -16.09 -28.12
CA GLU A 87 3.70 -16.75 -28.57
C GLU A 87 2.46 -16.11 -27.95
N PRO A 88 1.33 -16.08 -28.68
CA PRO A 88 0.07 -15.61 -28.14
C PRO A 88 -0.43 -16.55 -27.04
N LEU A 89 -0.56 -16.02 -25.83
CA LEU A 89 -1.03 -16.77 -24.67
C LEU A 89 -2.43 -16.33 -24.27
N LYS A 90 -3.26 -17.31 -23.88
CA LYS A 90 -4.49 -17.02 -23.11
C LYS A 90 -4.10 -16.38 -21.77
N ASN A 91 -5.06 -15.78 -21.07
CA ASN A 91 -4.81 -15.26 -19.72
C ASN A 91 -4.55 -16.43 -18.75
N LEU A 92 -3.31 -16.54 -18.28
CA LEU A 92 -2.83 -17.56 -17.36
C LEU A 92 -2.53 -16.97 -15.97
N GLN A 93 -2.99 -15.75 -15.68
CA GLN A 93 -2.80 -15.12 -14.36
C GLN A 93 -3.30 -16.03 -13.25
N TYR A 94 -2.49 -16.12 -12.19
CA TYR A 94 -2.65 -16.94 -11.00
C TYR A 94 -2.58 -18.45 -11.17
N ARG A 95 -2.33 -18.96 -12.39
CA ARG A 95 -2.07 -20.38 -12.59
C ARG A 95 -0.63 -20.74 -12.20
N HIS A 96 -0.47 -21.98 -11.75
CA HIS A 96 0.84 -22.59 -11.53
C HIS A 96 1.34 -23.21 -12.84
N ALA A 97 2.61 -22.97 -13.16
CA ALA A 97 3.27 -23.56 -14.31
C ALA A 97 4.71 -23.93 -13.95
N GLN A 98 5.21 -24.95 -14.63
CA GLN A 98 6.61 -25.33 -14.61
C GLN A 98 7.28 -24.73 -15.84
N PHE A 99 8.25 -23.86 -15.61
CA PHE A 99 9.03 -23.20 -16.65
C PHE A 99 10.40 -23.87 -16.77
N PHE A 100 10.77 -24.32 -17.96
CA PHE A 100 12.11 -24.82 -18.24
C PHE A 100 12.91 -23.75 -18.95
N GLY A 101 14.12 -23.47 -18.46
CA GLY A 101 14.89 -22.36 -18.97
C GLY A 101 16.17 -22.10 -18.19
N LYS A 102 16.78 -20.94 -18.41
CA LYS A 102 18.01 -20.53 -17.76
C LYS A 102 17.82 -19.20 -17.05
N ILE A 103 18.28 -19.11 -15.80
CA ILE A 103 18.31 -17.84 -15.06
C ILE A 103 19.46 -17.01 -15.63
N LYS A 104 19.19 -15.77 -16.06
CA LYS A 104 20.27 -14.86 -16.43
C LYS A 104 21.08 -14.48 -15.19
N PRO A 105 22.42 -14.35 -15.30
CA PRO A 105 23.23 -13.94 -14.17
C PRO A 105 22.71 -12.60 -13.64
N CYS A 106 22.37 -12.58 -12.35
CA CYS A 106 21.91 -11.40 -11.63
C CYS A 106 22.73 -11.29 -10.34
N SER A 107 23.02 -10.07 -9.91
CA SER A 107 23.69 -9.86 -8.62
C SER A 107 22.75 -10.13 -7.44
N PHE A 108 23.29 -10.30 -6.23
CA PHE A 108 22.49 -10.45 -5.01
C PHE A 108 21.50 -9.28 -4.79
N LEU A 109 21.93 -8.05 -5.10
CA LEU A 109 21.08 -6.86 -5.01
C LEU A 109 19.94 -6.90 -6.03
N GLU A 110 20.19 -7.43 -7.23
CA GLU A 110 19.16 -7.63 -8.24
C GLU A 110 18.20 -8.75 -7.87
N SER A 111 18.67 -9.84 -7.24
CA SER A 111 17.79 -10.93 -6.81
C SER A 111 16.80 -10.53 -5.72
N MET A 112 17.13 -9.52 -4.91
CA MET A 112 16.19 -8.92 -3.96
C MET A 112 15.06 -8.12 -4.66
N LYS A 113 15.29 -7.64 -5.89
CA LYS A 113 14.28 -6.97 -6.71
C LYS A 113 13.55 -7.96 -7.60
N SER A 114 14.26 -8.51 -8.58
CA SER A 114 13.82 -9.54 -9.51
C SER A 114 14.94 -9.97 -10.46
N CYS A 115 15.02 -11.25 -10.79
CA CYS A 115 15.94 -11.75 -11.83
C CYS A 115 15.18 -12.08 -13.13
N PHE A 116 15.90 -12.08 -14.25
CA PHE A 116 15.32 -12.48 -15.53
C PHE A 116 15.48 -13.98 -15.76
N PHE A 117 14.40 -14.66 -16.11
CA PHE A 117 14.38 -16.08 -16.44
C PHE A 117 14.13 -16.24 -17.94
N GLN A 118 15.12 -16.77 -18.66
CA GLN A 118 14.99 -17.07 -20.08
C GLN A 118 14.27 -18.41 -20.24
N THR A 119 12.98 -18.36 -20.58
CA THR A 119 12.15 -19.55 -20.79
C THR A 119 12.42 -20.16 -22.16
N TYR A 120 12.58 -21.49 -22.20
CA TYR A 120 12.61 -22.29 -23.43
C TYR A 120 11.27 -22.97 -23.68
N SER A 121 10.67 -23.53 -22.63
CA SER A 121 9.34 -24.13 -22.67
C SER A 121 8.65 -23.99 -21.32
N PHE A 122 7.34 -24.13 -21.29
CA PHE A 122 6.60 -24.20 -20.03
C PHE A 122 5.41 -25.15 -20.15
N SER A 123 5.02 -25.75 -19.03
CA SER A 123 3.85 -26.61 -18.93
C SER A 123 2.98 -26.18 -17.76
N LEU A 124 1.67 -26.09 -17.98
CA LEU A 124 0.71 -25.76 -16.93
C LEU A 124 0.59 -26.92 -15.94
N THR A 125 0.67 -26.60 -14.65
CA THR A 125 0.46 -27.57 -13.58
C THR A 125 -1.00 -27.56 -13.15
N ARG A 126 -1.54 -28.72 -12.73
CA ARG A 126 -2.93 -28.83 -12.24
C ARG A 126 -3.15 -28.18 -10.86
N LYS A 127 -2.09 -27.69 -10.21
CA LYS A 127 -2.16 -27.08 -8.88
C LYS A 127 -3.02 -25.82 -8.94
N GLN A 128 -4.18 -25.87 -8.28
CA GLN A 128 -5.06 -24.72 -8.15
C GLN A 128 -4.49 -23.73 -7.14
N ASP A 129 -4.76 -22.45 -7.38
CA ASP A 129 -4.41 -21.39 -6.46
C ASP A 129 -5.33 -21.43 -5.23
N PHE A 130 -4.80 -21.12 -4.05
CA PHE A 130 -5.57 -21.10 -2.80
C PHE A 130 -6.75 -20.12 -2.87
N LYS A 131 -6.56 -19.00 -3.58
CA LYS A 131 -7.57 -17.96 -3.78
C LYS A 131 -8.60 -18.29 -4.87
N SER A 132 -8.51 -19.43 -5.56
CA SER A 132 -9.40 -19.77 -6.68
C SER A 132 -10.88 -19.80 -6.26
N HIS A 133 -11.16 -20.33 -5.07
CA HIS A 133 -12.50 -20.39 -4.51
C HIS A 133 -13.10 -18.98 -4.30
N TRP A 134 -12.33 -18.08 -3.67
CA TRP A 134 -12.76 -16.70 -3.41
C TRP A 134 -12.97 -15.91 -4.70
N ARG A 135 -12.13 -16.13 -5.72
CA ARG A 135 -12.33 -15.52 -7.05
C ARG A 135 -13.63 -15.99 -7.68
N GLY A 136 -13.90 -17.29 -7.65
CA GLY A 136 -15.14 -17.86 -8.17
C GLY A 136 -16.36 -17.30 -7.45
N PHE A 137 -16.30 -17.15 -6.13
CA PHE A 137 -17.36 -16.54 -5.33
C PHE A 137 -17.62 -15.08 -5.75
N ILE A 138 -16.58 -14.25 -5.83
CA ILE A 138 -16.71 -12.85 -6.26
C ILE A 138 -17.23 -12.77 -7.69
N ASP A 139 -16.61 -13.50 -8.63
CA ASP A 139 -16.96 -13.45 -10.05
C ASP A 139 -18.40 -13.96 -10.29
N SER A 140 -18.93 -14.88 -9.47
CA SER A 140 -20.32 -15.36 -9.57
C SER A 140 -21.37 -14.29 -9.22
N ALA A 141 -20.99 -13.25 -8.47
CA ALA A 141 -21.89 -12.18 -8.07
C ALA A 141 -22.03 -11.09 -9.14
N HIS A 142 -21.20 -11.08 -10.20
CA HIS A 142 -21.14 -9.99 -11.17
C HIS A 142 -21.32 -10.48 -12.61
N SER A 143 -22.03 -9.68 -13.41
CA SER A 143 -22.20 -9.95 -14.85
C SER A 143 -20.99 -9.45 -15.67
N SER A 144 -20.39 -8.34 -15.26
CA SER A 144 -19.26 -7.72 -15.97
C SER A 144 -17.92 -8.20 -15.42
N THR A 145 -17.04 -8.66 -16.31
CA THR A 145 -15.68 -9.12 -15.98
C THR A 145 -14.80 -8.04 -15.36
N LEU A 146 -15.02 -6.77 -15.72
CA LEU A 146 -14.30 -5.62 -15.17
C LEU A 146 -14.66 -5.40 -13.69
N VAL A 147 -15.94 -5.42 -13.34
CA VAL A 147 -16.37 -5.22 -11.94
C VAL A 147 -15.94 -6.40 -11.06
N GLY A 148 -16.04 -7.64 -11.55
CA GLY A 148 -15.49 -8.81 -10.84
C GLY A 148 -13.99 -8.65 -10.58
N ASN A 149 -13.22 -8.19 -11.58
CA ASN A 149 -11.80 -7.90 -11.39
C ASN A 149 -11.52 -6.78 -10.38
N LEU A 150 -12.35 -5.71 -10.37
CA LEU A 150 -12.26 -4.64 -9.39
C LEU A 150 -12.45 -5.17 -7.97
N TYR A 151 -13.49 -5.96 -7.72
CA TYR A 151 -13.75 -6.54 -6.40
C TYR A 151 -12.70 -7.58 -5.98
N ARG A 152 -12.17 -8.37 -6.92
CA ARG A 152 -11.02 -9.24 -6.66
C ARG A 152 -9.78 -8.44 -6.25
N ALA A 153 -9.53 -7.29 -6.87
CA ALA A 153 -8.45 -6.40 -6.46
C ALA A 153 -8.69 -5.84 -5.04
N LEU A 154 -9.91 -5.41 -4.73
CA LEU A 154 -10.29 -4.82 -3.44
C LEU A 154 -10.29 -5.82 -2.27
N PHE A 155 -10.76 -7.05 -2.47
CA PHE A 155 -10.97 -8.01 -1.38
C PHE A 155 -9.81 -8.98 -1.19
N ILE A 156 -9.15 -9.42 -2.27
CA ILE A 156 -8.11 -10.46 -2.23
C ILE A 156 -6.76 -10.02 -2.81
N GLY A 157 -6.67 -8.78 -3.28
CA GLY A 157 -5.41 -8.16 -3.70
C GLY A 157 -4.93 -8.63 -5.08
N ASP A 158 -5.86 -9.10 -5.92
CA ASP A 158 -5.55 -9.42 -7.31
C ASP A 158 -5.18 -8.15 -8.12
N SER A 159 -4.56 -8.34 -9.27
CA SER A 159 -4.11 -7.27 -10.15
C SER A 159 -5.28 -6.68 -10.91
N LEU A 160 -5.37 -5.37 -10.86
CA LEU A 160 -6.36 -4.61 -11.60
C LEU A 160 -6.07 -4.70 -13.11
N ASN A 161 -7.11 -4.88 -13.91
CA ASN A 161 -7.07 -4.81 -15.37
C ASN A 161 -6.44 -3.47 -15.78
N LYS A 162 -5.66 -3.47 -16.87
CA LYS A 162 -4.98 -2.28 -17.38
C LYS A 162 -5.94 -1.11 -17.56
N ASP A 163 -7.11 -1.33 -18.15
CA ASP A 163 -8.08 -0.26 -18.43
C ASP A 163 -8.59 0.38 -17.14
N LEU A 164 -8.91 -0.44 -16.13
CA LEU A 164 -9.33 0.05 -14.81
C LEU A 164 -8.19 0.75 -14.08
N ARG A 165 -6.95 0.27 -14.22
CA ARG A 165 -5.77 0.87 -13.63
C ARG A 165 -5.48 2.24 -14.23
N ASP A 166 -5.64 2.39 -15.55
CA ASP A 166 -5.42 3.66 -16.24
C ASP A 166 -6.49 4.68 -15.82
N ARG A 167 -7.76 4.28 -15.74
CA ARG A 167 -8.84 5.11 -15.16
C ARG A 167 -8.58 5.49 -13.70
N ALA A 168 -8.11 4.55 -12.88
CA ALA A 168 -7.81 4.79 -11.48
C ALA A 168 -6.62 5.74 -11.28
N ASN A 169 -5.61 5.68 -12.16
CA ASN A 169 -4.49 6.62 -12.17
C ASN A 169 -4.95 8.02 -12.62
N ALA A 170 -5.84 8.10 -13.63
CA ALA A 170 -6.40 9.36 -14.08
C ALA A 170 -7.19 10.07 -12.96
N LEU A 171 -7.97 9.33 -12.17
CA LEU A 171 -8.69 9.85 -10.99
C LEU A 171 -7.81 9.98 -9.73
N GLY A 172 -6.56 9.53 -9.75
CA GLY A 172 -5.68 9.55 -8.58
C GLY A 172 -6.05 8.56 -7.47
N ILE A 173 -6.96 7.63 -7.74
CA ILE A 173 -7.51 6.66 -6.77
C ILE A 173 -6.84 5.28 -6.82
N ASN A 174 -5.78 5.09 -7.60
CA ASN A 174 -5.08 3.80 -7.67
C ASN A 174 -4.61 3.30 -6.27
N HIS A 175 -4.31 4.21 -5.34
CA HIS A 175 -3.98 3.88 -3.95
C HIS A 175 -5.18 3.44 -3.09
N LEU A 176 -6.42 3.79 -3.50
CA LEU A 176 -7.68 3.35 -2.90
C LEU A 176 -8.15 2.01 -3.47
N LEU A 177 -7.76 1.65 -4.70
CA LEU A 177 -8.14 0.37 -5.31
C LEU A 177 -7.14 -0.75 -5.03
N ALA A 178 -5.87 -0.40 -4.80
CA ALA A 178 -4.88 -1.34 -4.29
C ALA A 178 -5.06 -1.51 -2.78
N ILE A 179 -5.11 -2.75 -2.29
CA ILE A 179 -5.14 -3.04 -0.85
C ILE A 179 -3.96 -2.35 -0.16
N SER A 180 -4.29 -1.42 0.73
CA SER A 180 -3.37 -0.46 1.34
C SER A 180 -3.62 -0.33 2.84
N GLY A 181 -2.81 0.50 3.53
CA GLY A 181 -3.01 0.76 4.96
C GLY A 181 -4.35 1.45 5.28
N PHE A 182 -4.95 2.13 4.31
CA PHE A 182 -6.30 2.69 4.49
C PHE A 182 -7.36 1.59 4.59
N HIS A 183 -7.25 0.54 3.77
CA HIS A 183 -8.12 -0.64 3.88
C HIS A 183 -7.95 -1.33 5.23
N LEU A 184 -6.70 -1.46 5.70
CA LEU A 184 -6.42 -2.01 7.02
C LEU A 184 -7.09 -1.18 8.12
N GLY A 185 -6.98 0.15 8.05
CA GLY A 185 -7.64 1.06 8.98
C GLY A 185 -9.15 0.88 9.00
N ILE A 186 -9.80 0.92 7.84
CA ILE A 186 -11.25 0.74 7.70
C ILE A 186 -11.66 -0.65 8.22
N LEU A 187 -11.00 -1.71 7.76
CA LEU A 187 -11.29 -3.08 8.17
C LEU A 187 -11.12 -3.27 9.68
N SER A 188 -10.05 -2.72 10.27
CA SER A 188 -9.81 -2.78 11.71
C SER A 188 -10.93 -2.09 12.50
N ALA A 189 -11.41 -0.94 12.03
CA ALA A 189 -12.50 -0.21 12.68
C ALA A 189 -13.84 -0.96 12.54
N SER A 190 -14.13 -1.52 11.36
CA SER A 190 -15.34 -2.31 11.12
C SER A 190 -15.38 -3.58 11.96
N VAL A 191 -14.26 -4.33 12.03
CA VAL A 191 -14.15 -5.54 12.84
C VAL A 191 -14.19 -5.20 14.33
N TYR A 192 -13.52 -4.12 14.76
CA TYR A 192 -13.61 -3.62 16.13
C TYR A 192 -15.06 -3.30 16.51
N PHE A 193 -15.80 -2.60 15.64
CA PHE A 193 -17.22 -2.29 15.86
C PHE A 193 -18.06 -3.57 15.99
N LEU A 194 -17.87 -4.54 15.09
CA LEU A 194 -18.60 -5.80 15.11
C LEU A 194 -18.32 -6.59 16.39
N PHE A 195 -17.06 -6.76 16.77
CA PHE A 195 -16.69 -7.44 18.01
C PHE A 195 -17.15 -6.68 19.25
N SER A 196 -17.14 -5.35 19.22
CA SER A 196 -17.65 -4.52 20.32
C SER A 196 -19.15 -4.75 20.57
N LEU A 197 -19.95 -4.95 19.52
CA LEU A 197 -21.39 -5.22 19.65
C LEU A 197 -21.67 -6.47 20.47
N PHE A 198 -20.87 -7.52 20.28
CA PHE A 198 -21.03 -8.79 20.99
C PHE A 198 -20.25 -8.83 22.31
N TYR A 199 -19.00 -8.38 22.34
CA TYR A 199 -18.12 -8.52 23.50
C TYR A 199 -18.48 -7.56 24.65
N THR A 200 -18.80 -6.30 24.34
CA THR A 200 -19.09 -5.28 25.36
C THR A 200 -20.22 -5.67 26.34
N PRO A 201 -21.38 -6.21 25.89
CA PRO A 201 -22.42 -6.65 26.82
C PRO A 201 -21.98 -7.85 27.67
N LEU A 202 -21.22 -8.80 27.10
CA LEU A 202 -20.70 -9.95 27.86
C LEU A 202 -19.70 -9.52 28.93
N GLN A 203 -18.75 -8.66 28.58
CA GLN A 203 -17.74 -8.14 29.49
C GLN A 203 -18.37 -7.38 30.66
N LYS A 204 -19.35 -6.51 30.39
CA LYS A 204 -20.06 -5.77 31.45
C LYS A 204 -20.77 -6.70 32.44
N ARG A 205 -21.23 -7.87 31.98
CA ARG A 205 -21.94 -8.85 32.81
C ARG A 205 -21.01 -9.80 33.57
N TYR A 206 -19.97 -10.31 32.93
CA TYR A 206 -19.14 -11.39 33.49
C TYR A 206 -17.72 -10.97 33.89
N PHE A 207 -17.11 -10.00 33.21
CA PHE A 207 -15.70 -9.63 33.41
C PHE A 207 -15.47 -8.10 33.41
N PRO A 208 -16.14 -7.33 34.29
CA PRO A 208 -16.10 -5.86 34.26
C PRO A 208 -14.71 -5.28 34.56
N TYR A 209 -13.80 -6.07 35.14
CA TYR A 209 -12.44 -5.67 35.50
C TYR A 209 -11.46 -5.59 34.32
N ARG A 210 -11.77 -6.21 33.17
CA ARG A 210 -10.91 -6.17 31.98
C ARG A 210 -11.15 -4.89 31.18
N ASN A 211 -10.18 -4.47 30.37
CA ASN A 211 -10.36 -3.35 29.45
C ASN A 211 -10.82 -3.85 28.07
N ALA A 212 -12.07 -3.51 27.72
CA ALA A 212 -12.72 -3.86 26.45
C ALA A 212 -11.85 -3.55 25.24
N PHE A 213 -11.22 -2.37 25.27
CA PHE A 213 -10.45 -1.84 24.15
C PHE A 213 -9.26 -2.73 23.80
N TYR A 214 -8.55 -3.23 24.82
CA TYR A 214 -7.39 -4.10 24.60
C TYR A 214 -7.79 -5.51 24.22
N ASP A 215 -8.83 -6.06 24.85
CA ASP A 215 -9.31 -7.41 24.53
C ASP A 215 -9.81 -7.49 23.08
N ILE A 216 -10.67 -6.56 22.67
CA ILE A 216 -11.16 -6.45 21.30
C ILE A 216 -9.99 -6.12 20.36
N GLY A 217 -9.08 -5.23 20.77
CA GLY A 217 -7.90 -4.87 19.99
C GLY A 217 -7.05 -6.08 19.62
N VAL A 218 -6.78 -6.98 20.57
CA VAL A 218 -6.04 -8.23 20.32
C VAL A 218 -6.81 -9.11 19.33
N LEU A 219 -8.13 -9.28 19.49
CA LEU A 219 -8.95 -10.04 18.55
C LEU A 219 -8.93 -9.46 17.13
N VAL A 220 -8.97 -8.13 17.00
CA VAL A 220 -8.85 -7.44 15.71
C VAL A 220 -7.50 -7.75 15.06
N TRP A 221 -6.39 -7.68 15.81
CA TRP A 221 -5.07 -7.98 15.26
C TRP A 221 -4.91 -9.45 14.85
N VAL A 222 -5.50 -10.39 15.60
CA VAL A 222 -5.56 -11.81 15.22
C VAL A 222 -6.36 -11.99 13.93
N PHE A 223 -7.52 -11.33 13.79
CA PHE A 223 -8.30 -11.35 12.56
C PHE A 223 -7.53 -10.78 11.37
N LEU A 224 -6.87 -9.62 11.55
CA LEU A 224 -6.06 -8.99 10.52
C LEU A 224 -4.85 -9.84 10.12
N LEU A 225 -4.27 -10.60 11.06
CA LEU A 225 -3.23 -11.58 10.75
C LEU A 225 -3.79 -12.72 9.87
N GLY A 226 -4.97 -13.24 10.19
CA GLY A 226 -5.67 -14.21 9.33
C GLY A 226 -5.92 -13.67 7.92
N TYR A 227 -6.34 -12.41 7.81
CA TYR A 227 -6.55 -11.75 6.52
C TYR A 227 -5.22 -11.52 5.77
N LEU A 228 -4.14 -11.14 6.46
CA LEU A 228 -2.79 -11.04 5.88
C LEU A 228 -2.30 -12.38 5.30
N LEU A 229 -2.58 -13.50 6.00
CA LEU A 229 -2.28 -14.84 5.51
C LEU A 229 -3.11 -15.17 4.27
N LEU A 230 -4.40 -14.84 4.26
CA LEU A 230 -5.26 -15.00 3.08
C LEU A 230 -4.75 -14.20 1.89
N LEU A 231 -4.14 -13.03 2.12
CA LEU A 231 -3.54 -12.20 1.07
C LEU A 231 -2.17 -12.68 0.58
N ASP A 232 -1.61 -13.77 1.11
CA ASP A 232 -0.25 -14.26 0.83
C ASP A 232 0.84 -13.20 1.09
N PHE A 233 0.76 -12.53 2.25
CA PHE A 233 1.73 -11.50 2.66
C PHE A 233 1.92 -10.38 1.62
N LEU A 234 0.82 -9.89 1.05
CA LEU A 234 0.84 -8.79 0.09
C LEU A 234 1.67 -7.61 0.65
N PRO A 235 2.76 -7.18 -0.02
CA PRO A 235 3.74 -6.27 0.58
C PRO A 235 3.16 -4.94 1.09
N SER A 236 2.17 -4.39 0.38
CA SER A 236 1.49 -3.16 0.78
C SER A 236 0.74 -3.31 2.09
N PHE A 237 -0.02 -4.40 2.25
CA PHE A 237 -0.81 -4.68 3.45
C PHE A 237 0.09 -5.09 4.62
N PHE A 238 1.12 -5.91 4.36
CA PHE A 238 2.08 -6.34 5.38
C PHE A 238 2.75 -5.17 6.11
N ARG A 239 3.20 -4.15 5.37
CA ARG A 239 3.82 -2.96 5.97
C ARG A 239 2.87 -2.20 6.88
N ALA A 240 1.63 -1.99 6.41
CA ALA A 240 0.61 -1.32 7.20
C ALA A 240 0.25 -2.12 8.46
N PHE A 241 0.17 -3.45 8.33
CA PHE A 241 -0.06 -4.35 9.45
C PHE A 241 1.07 -4.24 10.47
N LEU A 242 2.34 -4.30 10.05
CA LEU A 242 3.48 -4.19 10.94
C LEU A 242 3.52 -2.82 11.65
N MET A 243 3.40 -1.71 10.90
CA MET A 243 3.41 -0.37 11.49
C MET A 243 2.22 -0.14 12.43
N GLY A 244 1.04 -0.62 12.07
CA GLY A 244 -0.15 -0.52 12.91
C GLY A 244 -0.05 -1.40 14.16
N LEU A 245 0.52 -2.61 14.06
CA LEU A 245 0.72 -3.51 15.19
C LEU A 245 1.73 -2.91 16.18
N LEU A 246 2.83 -2.34 15.69
CA LEU A 246 3.78 -1.60 16.52
C LEU A 246 3.12 -0.40 17.18
N GLY A 247 2.24 0.32 16.49
CA GLY A 247 1.42 1.38 17.07
C GLY A 247 0.49 0.86 18.17
N PHE A 248 -0.18 -0.27 17.97
CA PHE A 248 -1.04 -0.87 18.98
C PHE A 248 -0.25 -1.35 20.21
N LEU A 249 0.91 -1.98 20.01
CA LEU A 249 1.81 -2.36 21.10
C LEU A 249 2.31 -1.12 21.85
N ALA A 250 2.64 -0.05 21.13
CA ALA A 250 2.98 1.23 21.76
C ALA A 250 1.83 1.77 22.62
N CYS A 251 0.58 1.73 22.15
CA CYS A 251 -0.58 2.05 22.99
C CYS A 251 -0.68 1.16 24.23
N PHE A 252 -0.50 -0.15 24.05
CA PHE A 252 -0.63 -1.14 25.12
C PHE A 252 0.39 -0.90 26.25
N PHE A 253 1.62 -0.51 25.89
CA PHE A 253 2.68 -0.14 26.84
C PHE A 253 2.63 1.34 27.27
N GLY A 254 1.63 2.11 26.85
CA GLY A 254 1.50 3.53 27.21
C GLY A 254 2.53 4.46 26.57
N VAL A 255 3.11 4.08 25.43
CA VAL A 255 4.08 4.89 24.68
C VAL A 255 3.36 5.94 23.82
N ARG A 256 3.96 7.12 23.66
CA ARG A 256 3.41 8.19 22.80
C ARG A 256 3.38 7.78 21.32
N LEU A 257 2.18 7.69 20.74
CA LEU A 257 1.97 7.34 19.33
C LEU A 257 2.43 8.40 18.33
N LEU A 258 2.12 9.68 18.59
CA LEU A 258 2.36 10.79 17.67
C LEU A 258 3.81 11.30 17.80
N SER A 259 4.76 10.41 17.55
CA SER A 259 6.19 10.71 17.63
C SER A 259 6.90 10.31 16.35
N PHE A 260 7.66 11.24 15.76
CA PHE A 260 8.55 10.95 14.63
C PHE A 260 9.59 9.88 14.98
N LYS A 261 10.01 9.79 16.24
CA LYS A 261 10.93 8.75 16.72
C LYS A 261 10.32 7.35 16.57
N LEU A 262 9.04 7.19 16.94
CA LEU A 262 8.33 5.91 16.84
C LEU A 262 8.17 5.49 15.37
N LEU A 263 7.87 6.44 14.49
CA LEU A 263 7.76 6.17 13.05
C LEU A 263 9.10 5.70 12.46
N ILE A 264 10.20 6.37 12.80
CA ILE A 264 11.55 5.98 12.35
C ILE A 264 11.89 4.58 12.88
N LEU A 265 11.63 4.32 14.16
CA LEU A 265 11.86 3.00 14.75
C LEU A 265 11.05 1.91 14.06
N ALA A 266 9.77 2.16 13.78
CA ALA A 266 8.91 1.23 13.05
C ALA A 266 9.44 0.95 11.64
N CYS A 267 9.99 1.96 10.95
CA CYS A 267 10.67 1.79 9.67
C CYS A 267 11.93 0.92 9.81
N CYS A 268 12.76 1.17 10.82
CA CYS A 268 13.97 0.38 11.08
C CYS A 268 13.64 -1.09 11.38
N ILE A 269 12.61 -1.35 12.22
CA ILE A 269 12.13 -2.71 12.50
C ILE A 269 11.64 -3.38 11.21
N ALA A 270 10.85 -2.68 10.39
CA ALA A 270 10.35 -3.21 9.13
C ALA A 270 11.48 -3.59 8.16
N ILE A 271 12.48 -2.73 8.01
CA ILE A 271 13.65 -2.97 7.16
C ILE A 271 14.51 -4.11 7.70
N ALA A 272 14.70 -4.17 9.02
CA ALA A 272 15.47 -5.24 9.65
C ALA A 272 14.81 -6.60 9.41
N LEU A 273 13.48 -6.69 9.52
CA LEU A 273 12.72 -7.93 9.27
C LEU A 273 12.70 -8.32 7.78
N LEU A 274 12.56 -7.34 6.88
CA LEU A 274 12.47 -7.58 5.44
C LEU A 274 13.34 -6.57 4.67
N PRO A 275 14.62 -6.90 4.38
CA PRO A 275 15.54 -5.97 3.71
C PRO A 275 15.08 -5.59 2.29
N LYS A 276 14.29 -6.46 1.63
CA LYS A 276 13.66 -6.19 0.33
C LYS A 276 12.81 -4.92 0.31
N LEU A 277 12.29 -4.47 1.47
CA LEU A 277 11.45 -3.27 1.56
C LEU A 277 12.18 -1.99 1.16
N LEU A 278 13.51 -1.91 1.34
CA LEU A 278 14.33 -0.77 0.94
C LEU A 278 14.24 -0.46 -0.56
N PHE A 279 14.06 -1.49 -1.39
CA PHE A 279 13.95 -1.34 -2.84
C PHE A 279 12.52 -1.11 -3.33
N SER A 280 11.54 -1.14 -2.41
CA SER A 280 10.14 -1.00 -2.76
C SER A 280 9.71 0.47 -2.75
N VAL A 281 9.36 1.01 -3.93
CA VAL A 281 8.84 2.39 -4.06
C VAL A 281 7.62 2.61 -3.15
N GLY A 282 6.77 1.60 -3.01
CA GLY A 282 5.59 1.70 -2.14
C GLY A 282 5.94 1.89 -0.65
N PHE A 283 7.13 1.50 -0.18
CA PHE A 283 7.49 1.66 1.24
C PHE A 283 7.79 3.12 1.52
N LEU A 284 8.58 3.75 0.63
CA LEU A 284 8.82 5.18 0.63
C LEU A 284 7.51 5.96 0.62
N LEU A 285 6.60 5.65 -0.31
CA LEU A 285 5.29 6.35 -0.40
C LEU A 285 4.46 6.20 0.88
N SER A 286 4.47 5.02 1.52
CA SER A 286 3.76 4.78 2.78
C SER A 286 4.35 5.59 3.94
N VAL A 287 5.68 5.63 4.06
CA VAL A 287 6.38 6.39 5.10
C VAL A 287 6.12 7.89 4.94
N CYS A 288 6.25 8.42 3.72
CA CYS A 288 5.96 9.81 3.42
C CYS A 288 4.50 10.16 3.75
N GLY A 289 3.53 9.32 3.40
CA GLY A 289 2.12 9.54 3.74
C GLY A 289 1.88 9.69 5.25
N VAL A 290 2.39 8.76 6.07
CA VAL A 290 2.27 8.84 7.54
C VAL A 290 3.03 10.05 8.09
N TRP A 291 4.20 10.36 7.52
CA TRP A 291 5.00 11.52 7.89
C TRP A 291 4.24 12.84 7.66
N TYR A 292 3.56 13.00 6.53
CA TYR A 292 2.75 14.20 6.24
C TYR A 292 1.55 14.33 7.17
N ILE A 293 0.91 13.21 7.53
CA ILE A 293 -0.15 13.20 8.55
C ILE A 293 0.43 13.71 9.89
N PHE A 294 1.60 13.23 10.30
CA PHE A 294 2.25 13.66 11.54
C PHE A 294 2.65 15.15 11.51
N LEU A 295 3.18 15.64 10.39
CA LEU A 295 3.51 17.05 10.19
C LEU A 295 2.27 17.94 10.30
N PHE A 296 1.18 17.55 9.64
CA PHE A 296 -0.08 18.27 9.72
C PHE A 296 -0.55 18.33 11.17
N LEU A 297 -0.65 17.18 11.85
CA LEU A 297 -1.13 17.12 13.24
C LEU A 297 -0.26 17.97 14.17
N LYS A 298 1.07 17.89 14.06
CA LYS A 298 2.00 18.67 14.89
C LYS A 298 1.80 20.19 14.74
N HIS A 299 1.72 20.69 13.51
CA HIS A 299 1.73 22.13 13.26
C HIS A 299 0.33 22.77 13.30
N THR A 300 -0.73 21.99 13.08
CA THR A 300 -2.10 22.50 13.07
C THR A 300 -2.82 22.38 14.42
N GLN A 301 -2.28 21.62 15.38
CA GLN A 301 -2.80 21.50 16.75
C GLN A 301 -3.04 22.86 17.43
N ALA A 302 -2.20 23.86 17.16
CA ALA A 302 -2.34 25.20 17.74
C ALA A 302 -3.54 25.99 17.19
N PHE A 303 -3.95 25.73 15.95
CA PHE A 303 -4.97 26.50 15.23
C PHE A 303 -6.39 25.96 15.45
N PHE A 304 -6.55 24.67 15.76
CA PHE A 304 -7.85 24.00 15.87
C PHE A 304 -8.24 23.67 17.32
N LYS A 305 -8.16 24.65 18.23
CA LYS A 305 -8.61 24.48 19.63
C LYS A 305 -10.13 24.40 19.77
N THR A 306 -10.87 24.96 18.82
CA THR A 306 -12.34 25.02 18.86
C THR A 306 -12.96 23.69 18.43
N SER A 307 -13.84 23.14 19.26
CA SER A 307 -14.40 21.79 19.08
C SER A 307 -15.66 21.72 18.19
N SER A 308 -15.98 22.77 17.44
CA SER A 308 -17.19 22.81 16.60
C SER A 308 -17.10 21.78 15.47
N PHE A 309 -18.24 21.20 15.09
CA PHE A 309 -18.33 20.20 14.01
C PHE A 309 -17.75 20.73 12.69
N LEU A 310 -18.02 22.01 12.39
CA LEU A 310 -17.53 22.67 11.18
C LEU A 310 -16.00 22.76 11.15
N MET A 311 -15.36 23.10 12.28
CA MET A 311 -13.90 23.14 12.37
C MET A 311 -13.26 21.76 12.23
N ARG A 312 -13.87 20.70 12.80
CA ARG A 312 -13.38 19.33 12.61
C ARG A 312 -13.49 18.88 11.15
N SER A 313 -14.60 19.21 10.49
CA SER A 313 -14.79 18.90 9.07
C SER A 313 -13.77 19.62 8.21
N PHE A 314 -13.54 20.91 8.48
CA PHE A 314 -12.50 21.69 7.81
C PHE A 314 -11.10 21.13 8.05
N GLN A 315 -10.80 20.66 9.27
CA GLN A 315 -9.52 20.01 9.59
C GLN A 315 -9.31 18.72 8.78
N VAL A 316 -10.34 17.87 8.65
CA VAL A 316 -10.27 16.63 7.85
C VAL A 316 -10.04 16.93 6.38
N ILE A 317 -10.77 17.89 5.82
CA ILE A 317 -10.60 18.31 4.42
C ILE A 317 -9.19 18.89 4.21
N SER A 318 -8.74 19.77 5.11
CA SER A 318 -7.42 20.38 5.05
C SER A 318 -6.30 19.35 5.12
N LEU A 319 -6.42 18.35 6.00
CA LEU A 319 -5.49 17.22 6.08
C LEU A 319 -5.41 16.49 4.74
N SER A 320 -6.55 16.12 4.17
CA SER A 320 -6.61 15.38 2.90
C SER A 320 -6.00 16.19 1.74
N VAL A 321 -6.31 17.48 1.64
CA VAL A 321 -5.76 18.38 0.60
C VAL A 321 -4.24 18.50 0.75
N LEU A 322 -3.73 18.75 1.96
CA LEU A 322 -2.29 18.96 2.16
C LEU A 322 -1.50 17.67 1.97
N VAL A 323 -2.01 16.52 2.43
CA VAL A 323 -1.38 15.22 2.16
C VAL A 323 -1.36 14.93 0.66
N PHE A 324 -2.47 15.21 -0.05
CA PHE A 324 -2.52 15.06 -1.50
C PHE A 324 -1.46 15.91 -2.21
N LEU A 325 -1.39 17.20 -1.90
CA LEU A 325 -0.44 18.12 -2.54
C LEU A 325 1.02 17.71 -2.27
N ASN A 326 1.36 17.37 -1.04
CA ASN A 326 2.73 16.97 -0.69
C ASN A 326 3.12 15.62 -1.32
N MET A 327 2.19 14.66 -1.37
CA MET A 327 2.44 13.39 -2.04
C MET A 327 2.62 13.54 -3.55
N LEU A 328 2.09 14.59 -4.17
CA LEU A 328 2.12 14.79 -5.62
C LEU A 328 3.54 14.81 -6.19
N ILE A 329 4.45 15.58 -5.58
CA ILE A 329 5.85 15.71 -6.04
C ILE A 329 6.57 14.35 -5.97
N ILE A 330 6.33 13.58 -4.90
CA ILE A 330 6.96 12.26 -4.71
C ILE A 330 6.36 11.24 -5.69
N ALA A 331 5.04 11.24 -5.86
CA ALA A 331 4.36 10.33 -6.77
C ALA A 331 4.83 10.53 -8.21
N HIS A 332 4.92 11.78 -8.68
CA HIS A 332 5.32 12.13 -10.06
C HIS A 332 6.80 11.89 -10.37
N ALA A 333 7.63 11.58 -9.36
CA ALA A 333 8.99 11.10 -9.61
C ALA A 333 9.00 9.65 -10.13
N PHE A 334 7.98 8.85 -9.83
CA PHE A 334 7.87 7.44 -10.23
C PHE A 334 6.72 7.17 -11.21
N PHE A 335 5.62 7.92 -11.08
CA PHE A 335 4.39 7.76 -11.84
C PHE A 335 4.01 9.11 -12.48
N PRO A 336 4.43 9.37 -13.72
CA PRO A 336 4.28 10.68 -14.37
C PRO A 336 2.84 11.05 -14.78
N MET A 337 1.85 10.17 -14.61
CA MET A 337 0.50 10.43 -15.10
C MET A 337 -0.22 11.46 -14.24
N PHE A 338 -0.63 12.56 -14.86
CA PHE A 338 -1.35 13.66 -14.22
C PHE A 338 -2.70 13.92 -14.89
N SER A 339 -3.69 14.23 -14.06
CA SER A 339 -4.92 14.90 -14.49
C SER A 339 -5.43 15.81 -13.37
N PRO A 340 -6.11 16.94 -13.69
CA PRO A 340 -6.76 17.76 -12.66
C PRO A 340 -7.86 17.01 -11.89
N TYR A 341 -8.46 15.98 -12.50
CA TYR A 341 -9.48 15.13 -11.87
C TYR A 341 -8.93 14.31 -10.70
N GLN A 342 -7.61 14.25 -10.49
CA GLN A 342 -7.03 13.60 -9.32
C GLN A 342 -7.50 14.23 -7.99
N LEU A 343 -7.98 15.47 -7.99
CA LEU A 343 -8.60 16.08 -6.80
C LEU A 343 -9.87 15.34 -6.34
N PHE A 344 -10.57 14.63 -7.22
CA PHE A 344 -11.72 13.81 -6.85
C PHE A 344 -11.32 12.62 -5.96
N SER A 345 -10.03 12.28 -5.86
CA SER A 345 -9.55 11.28 -4.90
C SER A 345 -9.90 11.63 -3.45
N ILE A 346 -10.03 12.91 -3.10
CA ILE A 346 -10.39 13.37 -1.75
C ILE A 346 -11.83 12.98 -1.38
N PRO A 347 -12.88 13.43 -2.10
CA PRO A 347 -14.25 13.01 -1.81
C PRO A 347 -14.45 11.52 -2.03
N LEU A 348 -13.82 10.91 -3.03
CA LEU A 348 -13.89 9.46 -3.25
C LEU A 348 -13.28 8.67 -2.08
N GLY A 349 -12.19 9.15 -1.49
CA GLY A 349 -11.60 8.55 -0.29
C GLY A 349 -12.54 8.56 0.91
N LEU A 350 -13.32 9.64 1.09
CA LEU A 350 -14.35 9.71 2.14
C LEU A 350 -15.51 8.75 1.87
N ILE A 351 -16.00 8.69 0.63
CA ILE A 351 -17.02 7.73 0.21
C ILE A 351 -16.53 6.29 0.42
N PHE A 352 -15.25 6.04 0.16
CA PHE A 352 -14.63 4.72 0.28
C PHE A 352 -14.72 4.13 1.70
N ILE A 353 -14.70 4.98 2.74
CA ILE A 353 -14.85 4.57 4.15
C ILE A 353 -16.15 3.79 4.37
N VAL A 354 -17.23 4.20 3.69
CA VAL A 354 -18.54 3.55 3.77
C VAL A 354 -18.69 2.47 2.71
N PHE A 355 -18.25 2.77 1.48
CA PHE A 355 -18.36 1.86 0.35
C PHE A 355 -17.67 0.52 0.60
N PHE A 356 -16.45 0.50 1.15
CA PHE A 356 -15.69 -0.73 1.30
C PHE A 356 -16.36 -1.74 2.27
N PRO A 357 -16.69 -1.39 3.53
CA PRO A 357 -17.40 -2.29 4.44
C PRO A 357 -18.79 -2.67 3.95
N LEU A 358 -19.52 -1.72 3.35
CA LEU A 358 -20.84 -1.99 2.79
C LEU A 358 -20.75 -3.01 1.66
N SER A 359 -19.77 -2.86 0.75
CA SER A 359 -19.58 -3.80 -0.34
C SER A 359 -19.22 -5.20 0.15
N LEU A 360 -18.36 -5.33 1.17
CA LEU A 360 -18.05 -6.61 1.81
C LEU A 360 -19.30 -7.26 2.41
N PHE A 361 -20.12 -6.48 3.12
CA PHE A 361 -21.38 -6.95 3.70
C PHE A 361 -22.38 -7.41 2.64
N LEU A 362 -22.55 -6.64 1.56
CA LEU A 362 -23.45 -7.00 0.45
C LEU A 362 -23.02 -8.32 -0.22
N HIS A 363 -21.71 -8.55 -0.41
CA HIS A 363 -21.21 -9.81 -0.92
C HIS A 363 -21.45 -10.97 0.04
N ALA A 364 -21.30 -10.75 1.35
CA ALA A 364 -21.57 -11.77 2.37
C ALA A 364 -23.05 -12.19 2.41
N VAL A 365 -23.98 -11.29 2.08
CA VAL A 365 -25.44 -11.52 2.08
C VAL A 365 -25.96 -11.99 0.71
N GLY A 366 -25.09 -12.06 -0.32
CA GLY A 366 -25.47 -12.49 -1.68
C GLY A 366 -26.06 -11.38 -2.56
N LEU A 367 -25.96 -10.11 -2.16
CA LEU A 367 -26.43 -8.92 -2.88
C LEU A 367 -25.28 -8.10 -3.50
N GLY A 368 -24.18 -8.75 -3.88
CA GLY A 368 -22.96 -8.10 -4.37
C GLY A 368 -23.14 -7.26 -5.64
N SER A 369 -24.09 -7.63 -6.51
CA SER A 369 -24.35 -6.97 -7.80
C SER A 369 -25.00 -5.59 -7.71
N LEU A 370 -25.47 -5.17 -6.53
CA LEU A 370 -26.27 -3.95 -6.37
C LEU A 370 -25.49 -2.68 -6.76
N LEU A 371 -24.16 -2.69 -6.59
CA LEU A 371 -23.28 -1.55 -6.89
C LEU A 371 -22.71 -1.57 -8.32
N ASP A 372 -22.97 -2.63 -9.10
CA ASP A 372 -22.39 -2.83 -10.44
C ASP A 372 -22.77 -1.71 -11.40
N ARG A 373 -24.00 -1.19 -11.31
CA ARG A 373 -24.49 -0.12 -12.19
C ARG A 373 -23.68 1.17 -12.03
N ILE A 374 -23.26 1.49 -10.82
CA ILE A 374 -22.47 2.69 -10.52
C ILE A 374 -21.04 2.49 -11.03
N LEU A 375 -20.48 1.30 -10.83
CA LEU A 375 -19.08 0.99 -11.15
C LEU A 375 -18.82 0.75 -12.65
N ASN A 376 -19.84 0.32 -13.40
CA ASN A 376 -19.73 0.10 -14.85
C ASN A 376 -19.82 1.38 -15.69
N MET A 377 -19.97 2.56 -15.08
CA MET A 377 -20.05 3.81 -15.83
C MET A 377 -18.76 4.04 -16.64
N PRO A 378 -18.83 4.17 -17.97
CA PRO A 378 -17.65 4.41 -18.78
C PRO A 378 -17.12 5.82 -18.50
N LEU A 379 -15.96 5.90 -17.86
CA LEU A 379 -15.26 7.14 -17.60
C LEU A 379 -13.93 7.13 -18.36
N THR A 380 -13.85 7.94 -19.41
CA THR A 380 -12.60 8.21 -20.15
C THR A 380 -12.09 9.58 -19.74
N ILE A 381 -11.00 9.61 -18.98
CA ILE A 381 -10.40 10.85 -18.52
C ILE A 381 -9.07 11.04 -19.24
N PRO A 382 -8.90 12.15 -19.99
CA PRO A 382 -7.62 12.47 -20.61
C PRO A 382 -6.52 12.68 -19.57
N THR A 383 -5.32 12.18 -19.87
CA THR A 383 -4.14 12.31 -18.98
C THR A 383 -2.94 12.86 -19.73
N ILE A 384 -2.05 13.54 -18.99
CA ILE A 384 -0.75 14.00 -19.50
C ILE A 384 0.38 13.34 -18.72
N PHE A 385 1.58 13.31 -19.31
CA PHE A 385 2.80 12.81 -18.67
C PHE A 385 3.67 13.97 -18.19
N VAL A 386 3.77 14.16 -16.87
CA VAL A 386 4.63 15.17 -16.22
C VAL A 386 5.54 14.50 -15.22
N PHE A 387 6.85 14.59 -15.42
CA PHE A 387 7.83 14.06 -14.48
C PHE A 387 8.26 15.12 -13.48
N SER A 388 8.33 14.73 -12.20
CA SER A 388 9.00 15.52 -11.17
C SER A 388 10.52 15.35 -11.32
N PRO A 389 11.29 16.42 -11.59
CA PRO A 389 12.73 16.30 -11.76
C PRO A 389 13.41 15.94 -10.43
N LEU A 390 14.53 15.21 -10.49
CA LEU A 390 15.23 14.69 -9.30
C LEU A 390 15.66 15.79 -8.32
N TRP A 391 16.03 16.98 -8.82
CA TRP A 391 16.39 18.11 -7.96
C TRP A 391 15.21 18.62 -7.13
N LEU A 392 14.00 18.65 -7.72
CA LEU A 392 12.78 19.07 -7.04
C LEU A 392 12.38 18.05 -5.98
N LEU A 393 12.49 16.75 -6.30
CA LEU A 393 12.28 15.67 -5.35
C LEU A 393 13.26 15.78 -4.16
N GLY A 394 14.55 15.97 -4.42
CA GLY A 394 15.57 16.11 -3.39
C GLY A 394 15.32 17.31 -2.47
N ALA A 395 15.01 18.46 -3.05
CA ALA A 395 14.64 19.67 -2.30
C ALA A 395 13.38 19.45 -1.45
N HIS A 396 12.35 18.82 -2.01
CA HIS A 396 11.11 18.55 -1.28
C HIS A 396 11.30 17.57 -0.11
N LEU A 397 12.09 16.50 -0.30
CA LEU A 397 12.42 15.55 0.78
C LEU A 397 13.24 16.22 1.90
N PHE A 398 14.20 17.08 1.53
CA PHE A 398 14.97 17.85 2.51
C PHE A 398 14.07 18.77 3.34
N LEU A 399 13.17 19.52 2.69
CA LEU A 399 12.17 20.36 3.36
C LEU A 399 11.23 19.52 4.23
N THR A 400 10.84 18.33 3.78
CA THR A 400 9.98 17.40 4.54
C THR A 400 10.61 17.00 5.86
N ILE A 401 11.91 16.70 5.89
CA ILE A 401 12.63 16.36 7.12
C ILE A 401 12.76 17.59 8.03
N LEU A 402 13.18 18.72 7.47
CA LEU A 402 13.42 19.95 8.23
C LEU A 402 12.13 20.56 8.80
N SER A 403 11.01 20.38 8.10
CA SER A 403 9.67 20.80 8.54
C SER A 403 9.22 20.12 9.82
N ALA A 404 9.79 18.97 10.18
CA ALA A 404 9.50 18.31 11.46
C ALA A 404 9.91 19.19 12.65
N ARG A 405 10.88 20.09 12.50
CA ARG A 405 11.32 21.01 13.56
C ARG A 405 10.78 22.42 13.38
N PHE A 406 10.75 22.96 12.15
CA PHE A 406 10.49 24.37 11.91
C PHE A 406 9.18 24.62 11.15
N PHE A 407 8.28 25.42 11.74
CA PHE A 407 6.99 25.78 11.12
C PHE A 407 7.13 26.58 9.82
N LYS A 408 8.09 27.52 9.74
CA LYS A 408 8.34 28.29 8.50
C LYS A 408 8.69 27.38 7.32
N VAL A 409 9.50 26.35 7.58
CA VAL A 409 9.90 25.35 6.57
C VAL A 409 8.71 24.48 6.17
N TYR A 410 7.84 24.12 7.11
CA TYR A 410 6.57 23.45 6.80
C TYR A 410 5.70 24.29 5.85
N LEU A 411 5.59 25.60 6.07
CA LEU A 411 4.85 26.47 5.16
C LEU A 411 5.49 26.52 3.77
N SER A 412 6.82 26.70 3.69
CA SER A 412 7.55 26.70 2.42
C SER A 412 7.39 25.40 1.64
N MET A 413 7.39 24.25 2.33
CA MET A 413 7.15 22.94 1.71
C MET A 413 5.76 22.88 1.07
N ASN A 414 4.72 23.33 1.77
CA ASN A 414 3.36 23.31 1.24
C ASN A 414 3.18 24.28 0.06
N VAL A 415 3.82 25.45 0.09
CA VAL A 415 3.84 26.40 -1.02
C VAL A 415 4.51 25.78 -2.25
N LEU A 416 5.63 25.08 -2.08
CA LEU A 416 6.29 24.36 -3.16
C LEU A 416 5.37 23.29 -3.77
N SER A 417 4.71 22.50 -2.93
CA SER A 417 3.76 21.46 -3.36
C SER A 417 2.56 22.03 -4.12
N ALA A 418 1.98 23.13 -3.62
CA ALA A 418 0.89 23.82 -4.30
C ALA A 418 1.34 24.42 -5.64
N GLY A 419 2.54 25.02 -5.69
CA GLY A 419 3.14 25.53 -6.91
C GLY A 419 3.35 24.45 -7.97
N PHE A 420 3.81 23.26 -7.56
CA PHE A 420 3.95 22.12 -8.48
C PHE A 420 2.60 21.66 -9.02
N PHE A 421 1.55 21.58 -8.19
CA PHE A 421 0.20 21.27 -8.66
C PHE A 421 -0.32 22.28 -9.68
N LEU A 422 -0.14 23.58 -9.42
CA LEU A 422 -0.52 24.64 -10.36
C LEU A 422 0.25 24.55 -11.68
N TYR A 423 1.54 24.22 -11.63
CA TYR A 423 2.35 23.96 -12.82
C TYR A 423 1.80 22.78 -13.64
N CYS A 424 1.44 21.67 -12.99
CA CYS A 424 0.83 20.52 -13.68
C CYS A 424 -0.52 20.88 -14.32
N CYS A 425 -1.36 21.65 -13.63
CA CYS A 425 -2.61 22.16 -14.19
C CYS A 425 -2.38 23.09 -15.40
N TYR A 426 -1.37 23.96 -15.34
CA TYR A 426 -1.00 24.84 -16.45
C TYR A 426 -0.54 24.03 -17.68
N GLN A 427 0.31 23.02 -17.48
CA GLN A 427 0.75 22.11 -18.55
C GLN A 427 -0.42 21.36 -19.20
N TYR A 428 -1.39 20.92 -18.39
CA TYR A 428 -2.60 20.25 -18.86
C TYR A 428 -3.47 21.14 -19.77
N ILE A 429 -3.54 22.45 -19.50
CA ILE A 429 -4.33 23.40 -20.29
C ILE A 429 -3.62 23.74 -21.62
N ILE A 430 -2.30 23.88 -21.61
CA ILE A 430 -1.55 24.48 -22.74
C ILE A 430 -1.03 23.47 -23.75
N MET A 431 -0.81 22.22 -23.35
CA MET A 431 -0.28 21.18 -24.24
C MET A 431 -1.31 20.08 -24.53
N PRO A 432 -2.40 20.37 -25.28
CA PRO A 432 -3.38 19.35 -25.64
C PRO A 432 -2.78 18.22 -26.52
N SER A 433 -1.64 18.46 -27.17
CA SER A 433 -0.91 17.46 -27.95
C SER A 433 -0.24 16.37 -27.09
N LEU A 434 -0.11 16.56 -25.77
CA LEU A 434 0.39 15.55 -24.83
C LEU A 434 -0.73 14.75 -24.16
N ILE A 435 -1.99 15.03 -24.50
CA ILE A 435 -3.14 14.32 -23.97
C ILE A 435 -3.19 12.93 -24.59
N VAL A 436 -2.99 11.92 -23.75
CA VAL A 436 -3.24 10.52 -24.11
C VAL A 436 -4.63 10.17 -23.60
N GLY A 437 -5.52 9.87 -24.54
CA GLY A 437 -6.92 9.47 -24.31
C GLY A 437 -7.15 7.98 -24.46
#